data_AF-A0A414NZR8-F1
#
_entry.id   AF-A0A414NZR8-F1
#
_cell.length_a   1.000
_cell.length_b   1.000
_cell.length_c   1.000
_cell.angle_alpha   90.00
_cell.angle_beta   90.00
_cell.angle_gamma   90.00
#
_symmetry.space_group_name_H-M   'P 1'
#
loop_
_entity.id
_entity.type
_entity.pdbx_description
1 polymer ?
#
loop_
_entity_poly.entity_id
_entity_poly.type
_entity_poly.pdbx_seq_one_letter_code
_entity_poly.pdbx_strand_id
1 'polypeptide(L)' 'MRGVLMMNFYQFMKKARGDMSLWELSKRTGITVQQLSNYEKGKSAATIEKAAAICRALNVTFTIGS' A
#
# COMPACT_ATOMS: atom_id res chain seq x y z
N MET A 1 -18.36 17.05 14.28
CA MET A 1 -16.94 16.67 14.27
C MET A 1 -16.74 15.52 13.28
N ARG A 2 -16.22 15.78 12.07
CA ARG A 2 -15.86 14.69 11.14
C ARG A 2 -14.47 14.20 11.58
N GLY A 3 -14.43 13.14 12.38
CA GLY A 3 -13.18 12.47 12.69
C GLY A 3 -12.59 11.96 11.38
N VAL A 4 -11.44 12.50 10.97
CA VAL A 4 -10.68 11.92 9.88
C VAL A 4 -10.25 10.55 10.39
N LEU A 5 -10.85 9.47 9.86
CA LEU A 5 -10.42 8.11 10.16
C LEU A 5 -8.93 8.03 9.80
N MET A 6 -8.08 7.98 10.81
CA MET A 6 -6.64 7.77 10.63
C MET A 6 -6.48 6.38 9.99
N MET A 7 -6.30 6.36 8.67
CA MET A 7 -6.16 5.13 7.91
C MET A 7 -4.72 4.65 8.02
N ASN A 8 -4.50 3.50 8.64
CA ASN A 8 -3.19 2.86 8.62
C ASN A 8 -2.79 2.51 7.17
N PHE A 9 -1.49 2.54 6.86
CA PHE A 9 -0.97 2.32 5.51
C PHE A 9 -1.51 1.03 4.85
N TYR A 10 -1.68 -0.05 5.62
CA TYR A 10 -2.21 -1.31 5.07
C TYR A 10 -3.67 -1.23 4.62
N GLN A 11 -4.52 -0.49 5.34
CA GLN A 11 -5.90 -0.27 4.94
C GLN A 11 -5.98 0.67 3.73
N PHE A 12 -5.11 1.69 3.70
CA PHE A 12 -4.95 2.56 2.54
C PHE A 12 -4.56 1.74 1.30
N MET A 13 -3.51 0.91 1.40
CA MET A 13 -3.04 0.07 0.30
C MET A 13 -4.16 -0.79 -0.27
N LYS A 14 -4.90 -1.50 0.59
CA LYS A 14 -6.02 -2.33 0.17
C LYS A 14 -7.11 -1.53 -0.54
N LYS A 15 -7.45 -0.35 0.00
CA LYS A 15 -8.46 0.53 -0.58
C LYS A 15 -8.02 1.14 -1.92
N ALA A 16 -6.79 1.61 -2.01
CA ALA A 16 -6.22 2.22 -3.21
C ALA A 16 -6.02 1.21 -4.35
N ARG A 17 -5.72 -0.06 -4.01
CA ARG A 17 -5.61 -1.15 -4.99
C ARG A 17 -6.95 -1.47 -5.65
N GLY A 18 -8.07 -1.35 -4.93
CA GLY A 18 -9.40 -1.73 -5.43
C GLY A 18 -9.41 -3.17 -5.93
N ASP A 19 -9.83 -3.36 -7.18
CA ASP A 19 -9.97 -4.67 -7.81
C ASP A 19 -8.66 -5.22 -8.41
N MET A 20 -7.57 -4.44 -8.45
CA MET A 20 -6.28 -4.89 -8.97
C MET A 20 -5.77 -6.07 -8.13
N SER A 21 -5.43 -7.21 -8.72
CA SER A 21 -4.95 -8.36 -7.93
C SER A 21 -3.60 -8.08 -7.25
N LEU A 22 -3.30 -8.79 -6.15
CA LEU A 22 -1.97 -8.76 -5.53
C LEU A 22 -0.87 -9.29 -6.46
N TRP A 23 -1.23 -10.17 -7.39
CA TRP A 23 -0.31 -10.65 -8.43
C TRP A 23 0.06 -9.53 -9.42
N GLU A 24 -0.92 -8.75 -9.86
CA GLU A 24 -0.68 -7.60 -10.73
C GLU A 24 0.17 -6.54 -10.02
N LEU A 25 -0.16 -6.22 -8.77
CA LEU A 25 0.64 -5.28 -7.98
C LEU A 25 2.08 -5.80 -7.75
N SER A 26 2.24 -7.11 -7.60
CA SER A 26 3.56 -7.75 -7.51
C SER A 26 4.39 -7.51 -8.77
N LYS A 27 3.79 -7.67 -9.96
CA LYS A 27 4.47 -7.41 -11.24
C LYS A 27 4.90 -5.95 -11.39
N ARG A 28 4.09 -5.00 -10.94
CA ARG A 28 4.39 -3.56 -11.03
C ARG A 28 5.46 -3.09 -10.05
N THR A 29 5.60 -3.76 -8.91
CA THR A 29 6.47 -3.30 -7.81
C THR A 29 7.73 -4.14 -7.64
N GLY A 30 7.77 -5.36 -8.17
CA GLY A 30 8.79 -6.35 -7.86
C GLY A 30 8.69 -6.95 -6.45
N ILE A 31 7.66 -6.59 -5.67
CA ILE A 31 7.41 -7.13 -4.34
C ILE A 31 6.65 -8.45 -4.48
N THR A 32 6.96 -9.45 -3.64
CA THR A 32 6.27 -10.75 -3.73
C THR A 32 4.81 -10.63 -3.30
N VAL A 33 3.93 -11.45 -3.89
CA VAL A 33 2.51 -11.53 -3.51
C VAL A 33 2.35 -11.79 -2.02
N GLN A 34 3.20 -12.64 -1.43
CA GLN A 34 3.19 -12.93 0.00
C GLN A 34 3.50 -11.69 0.84
N GLN A 35 4.51 -10.90 0.47
CA GLN A 35 4.85 -9.65 1.17
C GLN A 35 3.71 -8.63 1.08
N LEU A 36 3.13 -8.44 -0.11
CA LEU A 36 1.98 -7.55 -0.29
C LEU A 36 0.76 -8.02 0.52
N SER A 37 0.51 -9.33 0.60
CA SER A 37 -0.55 -9.90 1.43
C SER A 37 -0.32 -9.66 2.92
N ASN A 38 0.93 -9.76 3.39
CA ASN A 38 1.28 -9.46 4.77
C ASN A 38 1.09 -7.98 5.09
N TYR A 39 1.43 -7.09 4.16
CA TYR A 39 1.16 -5.66 4.31
C TYR A 39 -0.34 -5.42 4.46
N GLU A 40 -1.20 -5.86 3.55
CA GLU A 40 -2.66 -5.61 3.63
C GLU A 40 -3.33 -6.23 4.87
N LYS A 41 -2.72 -7.25 5.48
CA LYS A 41 -3.19 -7.88 6.72
C LYS A 41 -2.62 -7.21 7.98
N GLY A 42 -1.77 -6.19 7.84
CA GLY A 42 -1.09 -5.53 8.95
C GLY A 42 -0.07 -6.42 9.67
N LYS A 43 0.36 -7.53 9.05
CA LYS A 43 1.32 -8.48 9.66
C LYS A 43 2.77 -7.99 9.61
N SER A 44 3.07 -7.08 8.70
CA SER A 44 4.37 -6.44 8.59
C SER A 44 4.22 -5.02 8.07
N ALA A 45 5.15 -4.14 8.45
CA ALA A 45 5.25 -2.80 7.90
C ALA A 45 6.07 -2.80 6.60
N ALA A 46 5.66 -1.98 5.63
CA ALA A 46 6.49 -1.70 4.46
C ALA A 46 7.61 -0.71 4.86
N THR A 47 8.80 -0.87 4.27
CA THR A 47 9.83 0.18 4.34
C THR A 47 9.38 1.38 3.52
N ILE A 48 10.05 2.53 3.68
CA ILE A 48 9.76 3.75 2.93
C ILE A 48 9.85 3.50 1.42
N GLU A 49 10.89 2.79 0.98
CA GLU A 49 11.13 2.48 -0.44
C GLU A 49 10.01 1.62 -1.01
N LYS A 50 9.57 0.61 -0.25
CA LYS A 50 8.46 -0.27 -0.65
C LYS A 50 7.13 0.47 -0.64
N ALA A 51 6.90 1.33 0.35
CA ALA A 51 5.70 2.16 0.39
C ALA A 51 5.64 3.11 -0.82
N ALA A 52 6.76 3.78 -1.15
CA ALA A 52 6.86 4.62 -2.32
C ALA A 52 6.68 3.84 -3.64
N ALA A 53 7.23 2.63 -3.75
CA ALA A 53 7.01 1.76 -4.91
C ALA A 53 5.54 1.36 -5.08
N ILE A 54 4.88 0.99 -3.98
CA ILE A 54 3.44 0.65 -3.97
C ILE A 54 2.61 1.86 -4.38
N CYS A 55 2.84 3.03 -3.78
CA CYS A 55 2.11 4.26 -4.12
C CYS A 55 2.24 4.62 -5.60
N ARG A 56 3.47 4.56 -6.15
CA ARG A 56 3.70 4.77 -7.59
C ARG A 56 2.93 3.77 -8.46
N ALA A 57 2.96 2.47 -8.12
CA ALA A 57 2.24 1.43 -8.87
C ALA A 57 0.71 1.57 -8.82
N LEU A 58 0.20 2.23 -7.78
CA LEU A 58 -1.21 2.56 -7.58
C LEU A 58 -1.59 3.95 -8.09
N ASN A 59 -0.68 4.67 -8.75
CA ASN A 59 -0.88 6.06 -9.19
C ASN A 59 -1.31 7.01 -8.06
N VAL A 60 -0.72 6.87 -6.87
CA VAL A 60 -0.92 7.76 -5.72
C VAL A 60 0.39 8.43 -5.33
N THR A 61 0.31 9.70 -4.93
CA THR A 61 1.47 10.46 -4.44
C THR A 61 1.76 10.08 -2.99
N PHE A 62 3.03 9.75 -2.69
CA PHE A 62 3.50 9.50 -1.34
C PHE A 62 4.27 10.71 -0.81
N THR A 63 3.74 11.36 0.22
CA THR A 63 4.32 12.57 0.84
C THR A 63 4.79 12.26 2.25
N ILE A 64 6.00 12.69 2.61
CA ILE A 64 6.57 12.55 3.96
C ILE A 64 6.82 13.95 4.51
N GLY A 65 6.22 14.27 5.66
CA GLY A 65 6.35 15.58 6.28
C GLY A 65 5.51 16.64 5.56
N SER A 66 4.47 17.09 6.24
CA SER A 66 3.64 18.24 5.87
C SER A 66 3.41 19.09 7.11
#